data_AF-A0A431WR65-F1
#
_entry.id   AF-A0A431WR65-F1
#
_cell.length_a   1.000
_cell.length_b   1.000
_cell.length_c   1.000
_cell.angle_alpha   90.00
_cell.angle_beta   90.00
_cell.angle_gamma   90.00
#
_symmetry.space_group_name_H-M   'P 1'
#
loop_
_entity.id
_entity.type
_entity.pdbx_description
1 polymer ?
#
loop_
_entity_poly.entity_id
_entity_poly.type
_entity_poly.pdbx_seq_one_letter_code
_entity_poly.pdbx_strand_id
1 'polypeptide(L)'
;MLSIFSLNLFASTQDEIDHLMNFVAATDCKYERNGTMHNGAEAAEHINKKYEYFFDDIKSAEDFIKYSATKSKMSGKFYKIHCSKKPSIKSRDWLLTELEAYRGAQK
;
A
#
# COMPACT_ATOMS: atom_id res chain seq x y z
N MET A 1 7.57 16.41 -33.20
CA MET A 1 6.42 15.66 -32.66
C MET A 1 6.63 15.56 -31.16
N LEU A 2 6.02 16.45 -30.36
CA LEU A 2 6.11 16.32 -28.89
C LEU A 2 5.24 15.14 -28.48
N SER A 3 5.86 14.07 -27.98
CA SER A 3 5.15 12.93 -27.40
C SER A 3 4.45 13.35 -26.11
N ILE A 4 3.11 13.31 -26.13
CA ILE A 4 2.23 13.71 -25.02
C ILE A 4 1.84 12.48 -24.17
N PHE A 5 2.76 11.54 -23.92
CA PHE A 5 2.46 10.28 -23.21
C PHE A 5 2.69 10.35 -21.69
N SER A 6 3.16 11.47 -21.16
CA SER A 6 3.66 11.55 -19.78
C SER A 6 2.65 12.05 -18.74
N LEU A 7 1.37 12.26 -19.06
CA LEU A 7 0.39 12.72 -18.04
C LEU A 7 -0.51 11.59 -17.52
N ASN A 8 -0.82 10.58 -18.35
CA ASN A 8 -1.74 9.51 -17.95
C ASN A 8 -1.12 8.50 -16.97
N LEU A 9 0.19 8.21 -17.07
CA LEU A 9 0.89 7.25 -16.21
C LEU A 9 1.07 7.74 -14.76
N PHE A 10 1.26 9.04 -14.56
CA PHE A 10 1.40 9.60 -13.20
C PHE A 10 0.04 9.78 -12.52
N ALA A 11 -0.99 10.22 -13.27
CA ALA A 11 -2.35 10.27 -12.74
C ALA A 11 -2.82 8.88 -12.29
N SER A 12 -2.63 7.85 -13.13
CA SER A 12 -3.00 6.48 -12.76
C SER A 12 -2.22 5.96 -11.56
N THR A 13 -0.94 6.32 -11.42
CA THR A 13 -0.12 5.89 -10.26
C THR A 13 -0.61 6.54 -8.97
N GLN A 14 -0.91 7.84 -8.99
CA GLN A 14 -1.41 8.52 -7.79
C GLN A 14 -2.79 7.99 -7.39
N ASP A 15 -3.68 7.77 -8.37
CA ASP A 15 -5.01 7.20 -8.12
C ASP A 15 -4.91 5.79 -7.50
N GLU A 16 -3.97 4.97 -7.96
CA GLU A 16 -3.68 3.64 -7.38
C GLU A 16 -3.17 3.75 -5.94
N ILE A 17 -2.26 4.68 -5.65
CA ILE A 17 -1.73 4.90 -4.29
C ILE A 17 -2.83 5.39 -3.35
N ASP A 18 -3.64 6.34 -3.79
CA ASP A 18 -4.75 6.90 -3.02
C ASP A 18 -5.80 5.83 -2.73
N HIS A 19 -6.14 5.00 -3.73
CA HIS A 19 -7.01 3.84 -3.55
C HIS A 19 -6.47 2.88 -2.48
N LEU A 20 -5.20 2.49 -2.57
CA LEU A 20 -4.58 1.58 -1.61
C LEU A 20 -4.53 2.18 -0.19
N MET A 21 -4.27 3.48 -0.06
CA MET A 21 -4.26 4.15 1.24
C MET A 21 -5.66 4.16 1.87
N ASN A 22 -6.69 4.46 1.07
CA ASN A 22 -8.09 4.42 1.52
C ASN A 22 -8.52 3.01 1.90
N PHE A 23 -8.12 2.00 1.12
CA PHE A 23 -8.40 0.59 1.41
C PHE A 23 -7.77 0.14 2.75
N VAL A 24 -6.54 0.55 3.04
CA VAL A 24 -5.90 0.32 4.34
C VAL A 24 -6.67 1.03 5.45
N ALA A 25 -6.98 2.31 5.26
CA ALA A 25 -7.64 3.12 6.30
C ALA A 25 -9.02 2.58 6.67
N ALA A 26 -9.78 2.07 5.70
CA ALA A 26 -11.15 1.59 5.86
C ALA A 26 -11.24 0.12 6.35
N THR A 27 -10.14 -0.60 6.48
CA THR A 27 -10.20 -2.04 6.80
C THR A 27 -10.55 -2.31 8.26
N ASP A 28 -11.43 -3.29 8.49
CA ASP A 28 -11.68 -3.88 9.81
C ASP A 28 -10.61 -4.91 10.23
N CYS A 29 -9.71 -5.28 9.31
CA CYS A 29 -8.61 -6.19 9.62
C CYS A 29 -7.56 -5.53 10.54
N LYS A 30 -6.79 -6.34 11.27
CA LYS A 30 -5.70 -5.85 12.12
C LYS A 30 -4.36 -5.93 11.42
N TYR A 31 -3.59 -4.85 11.50
CA TYR A 31 -2.22 -4.77 11.02
C TYR A 31 -1.24 -5.14 12.12
N GLU A 32 -0.53 -6.24 11.96
CA GLU A 32 0.57 -6.60 12.85
C GLU A 32 1.88 -5.95 12.35
N ARG A 33 2.44 -5.09 13.18
CA ARG A 33 3.75 -4.45 12.97
C ARG A 33 4.64 -4.72 14.18
N ASN A 34 5.77 -5.40 13.95
CA ASN A 34 6.71 -5.76 15.01
C ASN A 34 6.08 -6.52 16.20
N GLY A 35 5.02 -7.31 15.95
CA GLY A 35 4.30 -8.05 16.98
C GLY A 35 3.21 -7.26 17.72
N THR A 36 3.00 -5.98 17.38
CA THR A 36 1.88 -5.18 17.90
C THR A 36 0.77 -5.07 16.85
N MET A 37 -0.48 -5.15 17.30
CA MET A 37 -1.66 -5.01 16.44
C MET A 37 -2.11 -3.55 16.35
N HIS A 38 -2.45 -3.13 15.14
CA HIS A 38 -2.94 -1.80 14.81
C HIS A 38 -4.24 -1.88 14.02
N ASN A 39 -5.09 -0.86 14.14
CA ASN A 39 -6.27 -0.73 13.28
C ASN A 39 -5.90 -0.17 11.88
N GLY A 40 -6.87 -0.11 10.96
CA GLY A 40 -6.66 0.39 9.60
C GLY A 40 -6.15 1.82 9.55
N ALA A 41 -6.77 2.74 10.31
CA ALA A 41 -6.37 4.15 10.33
C ALA A 41 -4.94 4.35 10.86
N GLU A 42 -4.56 3.65 11.93
CA GLU A 42 -3.20 3.67 12.48
C GLU A 42 -2.17 3.11 11.47
N ALA A 43 -2.55 2.06 10.75
CA ALA A 43 -1.71 1.48 9.70
C ALA A 43 -1.53 2.45 8.53
N ALA A 44 -2.60 3.12 8.08
CA ALA A 44 -2.56 4.12 7.03
C ALA A 44 -1.67 5.31 7.43
N GLU A 45 -1.80 5.82 8.65
CA GLU A 45 -0.93 6.90 9.16
C GLU A 45 0.55 6.49 9.13
N HIS A 46 0.85 5.26 9.58
CA HIS A 46 2.22 4.73 9.55
C HIS A 46 2.76 4.54 8.13
N ILE A 47 1.92 4.08 7.19
CA ILE A 47 2.29 3.93 5.78
C ILE A 47 2.50 5.30 5.14
N ASN A 48 1.66 6.29 5.44
CA ASN A 48 1.78 7.65 4.91
C ASN A 48 3.10 8.31 5.30
N LYS A 49 3.52 8.20 6.58
CA LYS A 49 4.84 8.68 7.03
C LYS A 49 5.99 8.07 6.22
N LYS A 50 5.85 6.81 5.83
CA LYS A 50 6.86 6.14 4.98
C LYS A 50 6.76 6.55 3.52
N TYR A 51 5.55 6.77 3.01
CA TYR A 51 5.32 7.29 1.66
C TYR A 51 5.98 8.65 1.49
N GLU A 52 5.78 9.58 2.43
CA GLU A 52 6.45 10.88 2.45
C GLU A 52 7.97 10.75 2.49
N TYR A 53 8.50 9.85 3.33
CA TYR A 53 9.95 9.63 3.45
C TYR A 53 10.58 9.06 2.17
N PHE A 54 9.86 8.21 1.43
CA PHE A 54 10.33 7.55 0.21
C PHE A 54 9.77 8.18 -1.06
N PHE A 55 9.20 9.38 -0.99
CA PHE A 55 8.46 10.00 -2.09
C PHE A 55 9.28 10.05 -3.39
N ASP A 56 10.56 10.43 -3.30
CA ASP A 56 11.46 10.52 -4.45
C ASP A 56 11.82 9.15 -5.06
N ASP A 57 11.73 8.06 -4.28
CA ASP A 57 12.04 6.69 -4.72
C ASP A 57 10.81 5.98 -5.33
N ILE A 58 9.60 6.53 -5.12
CA ILE A 58 8.35 5.90 -5.53
C ILE A 58 7.96 6.36 -6.93
N LYS A 59 7.98 5.44 -7.90
CA LYS A 59 7.63 5.69 -9.31
C LYS A 59 6.42 4.89 -9.79
N SER A 60 5.87 4.03 -8.93
CA SER A 60 4.75 3.13 -9.21
C SER A 60 4.00 2.79 -7.91
N ALA A 61 2.78 2.25 -8.02
CA ALA A 61 2.05 1.73 -6.87
C ALA A 61 2.76 0.52 -6.23
N GLU A 62 3.48 -0.27 -7.02
CA GLU A 62 4.33 -1.35 -6.54
C GLU A 62 5.51 -0.83 -5.71
N ASP A 63 6.13 0.28 -6.11
CA ASP A 63 7.16 0.94 -5.30
C ASP A 63 6.57 1.47 -3.99
N PHE A 64 5.39 2.07 -4.03
CA PHE A 64 4.67 2.46 -2.82
C PHE A 64 4.46 1.27 -1.87
N ILE A 65 3.96 0.13 -2.38
CA ILE A 65 3.78 -1.09 -1.57
C ILE A 65 5.13 -1.57 -1.00
N LYS A 66 6.16 -1.60 -1.83
CA LYS A 66 7.51 -2.07 -1.48
C LYS A 66 8.14 -1.22 -0.39
N TYR A 67 8.19 0.10 -0.58
CA TYR A 67 8.89 1.02 0.32
C TYR A 67 8.07 1.35 1.56
N SER A 68 6.76 1.53 1.43
CA SER A 68 5.90 2.06 2.50
C SER A 68 5.21 0.97 3.30
N ALA A 69 4.67 -0.06 2.63
CA ALA A 69 3.70 -0.97 3.25
C ALA A 69 4.18 -2.43 3.46
N THR A 70 5.40 -2.78 3.06
CA THR A 70 5.86 -4.19 3.10
C THR A 70 6.44 -4.62 4.44
N LYS A 71 7.38 -3.86 5.00
CA LYS A 71 8.14 -4.23 6.20
C LYS A 71 8.70 -3.03 6.94
N SER A 72 9.06 -3.24 8.21
CA SER A 72 9.77 -2.24 8.99
C SER A 72 11.17 -2.01 8.41
N LYS A 73 11.54 -0.75 8.20
CA LYS A 73 12.89 -0.39 7.79
C LYS A 73 13.90 -0.70 8.90
N MET A 74 13.50 -0.49 10.16
CA MET A 74 14.38 -0.64 11.32
C MET A 74 14.63 -2.10 11.70
N SER A 75 13.58 -2.93 11.75
CA SER A 75 13.69 -4.32 12.21
C SER A 75 13.74 -5.36 11.07
N GLY A 76 13.43 -4.97 9.83
CA GLY A 76 13.29 -5.88 8.70
C GLY A 76 12.06 -6.80 8.73
N LYS A 77 11.25 -6.79 9.80
CA LYS A 77 10.07 -7.65 9.93
C LYS A 77 8.94 -7.22 8.99
N PHE A 78 8.37 -8.19 8.28
CA PHE A 78 7.21 -7.98 7.41
C PHE A 78 5.96 -7.65 8.23
N TYR A 79 5.15 -6.73 7.72
CA TYR A 79 3.83 -6.48 8.28
C TYR A 79 2.86 -7.58 7.85
N LYS A 80 1.93 -7.94 8.73
CA LYS A 80 0.91 -8.95 8.46
C LYS A 80 -0.49 -8.39 8.68
N ILE A 81 -1.45 -8.94 7.96
CA ILE A 81 -2.86 -8.60 8.02
C ILE A 81 -3.60 -9.77 8.64
N HIS A 82 -4.43 -9.47 9.62
CA HIS A 82 -5.24 -10.44 10.35
C HIS A 82 -6.72 -10.07 10.16
N CYS A 83 -7.39 -10.82 9.29
CA CYS A 83 -8.82 -10.68 9.04
C CYS A 83 -9.59 -11.84 9.70
N SER A 84 -10.84 -11.60 10.10
CA SER A 84 -11.67 -12.62 10.76
C SER A 84 -11.77 -13.90 9.92
N LYS A 85 -11.52 -15.06 10.57
CA LYS A 85 -11.60 -16.40 9.97
C LYS A 85 -10.71 -16.64 8.74
N LYS A 86 -9.68 -15.82 8.53
CA LYS A 86 -8.70 -15.99 7.45
C LYS A 86 -7.29 -16.18 8.03
N PRO A 87 -6.43 -17.01 7.41
CA PRO A 87 -5.01 -17.04 7.75
C PRO A 87 -4.38 -15.65 7.59
N SER A 88 -3.39 -15.34 8.43
CA SER A 88 -2.66 -14.08 8.31
C SER A 88 -1.91 -14.02 6.98
N ILE A 89 -2.00 -12.89 6.27
CA ILE A 89 -1.30 -12.65 5.00
C ILE A 89 -0.28 -11.51 5.17
N LYS A 90 0.79 -11.48 4.36
CA LYS A 90 1.71 -10.33 4.35
C LYS A 90 1.02 -9.12 3.75
N SER A 91 1.26 -7.94 4.32
CA SER A 91 0.72 -6.67 3.82
C SER A 91 1.01 -6.43 2.34
N ARG A 92 2.23 -6.76 1.88
CA ARG A 92 2.60 -6.69 0.46
C ARG A 92 1.66 -7.49 -0.44
N ASP A 93 1.44 -8.76 -0.11
CA ASP A 93 0.67 -9.67 -0.96
C ASP A 93 -0.82 -9.29 -0.95
N TRP A 94 -1.31 -8.80 0.19
CA TRP A 94 -2.66 -8.25 0.34
C TRP A 94 -2.88 -7.01 -0.54
N LEU A 95 -1.96 -6.05 -0.51
CA LEU A 95 -2.07 -4.80 -1.29
C LEU A 95 -1.84 -5.02 -2.79
N LEU A 96 -0.96 -5.93 -3.19
CA LEU A 96 -0.81 -6.27 -4.61
C LEU A 96 -2.07 -6.92 -5.17
N THR A 97 -2.77 -7.74 -4.38
CA THR A 97 -4.05 -8.32 -4.79
C THR A 97 -5.11 -7.23 -4.98
N GLU A 98 -5.18 -6.27 -4.06
CA GLU A 98 -6.11 -5.14 -4.17
C GLU A 98 -5.78 -4.23 -5.36
N LEU A 99 -4.49 -3.97 -5.61
CA LEU A 99 -4.04 -3.17 -6.74
C LEU A 99 -4.50 -3.77 -8.08
N GLU A 100 -4.32 -5.08 -8.26
CA GLU A 100 -4.79 -5.79 -9.46
C GLU A 100 -6.33 -5.76 -9.58
N ALA A 101 -7.05 -5.90 -8.46
CA ALA A 101 -8.51 -5.79 -8.46
C ALA A 101 -8.98 -4.38 -8.88
N TYR A 102 -8.33 -3.33 -8.36
CA TYR A 102 -8.60 -1.94 -8.73
C TYR A 102 -8.37 -1.71 -10.22
N ARG A 103 -7.21 -2.12 -10.75
CA ARG A 103 -6.89 -2.03 -12.18
C ARG A 103 -7.87 -2.79 -13.07
N GLY A 104 -8.39 -3.92 -12.59
CA GLY A 104 -9.41 -4.70 -13.29
C GLY A 104 -10.77 -4.01 -13.36
N ALA A 105 -11.13 -3.22 -12.34
CA ALA A 105 -12.40 -2.50 -12.26
C ALA A 105 -12.43 -1.20 -13.09
N GLN A 106 -11.27 -0.66 -13.48
CA GLN A 106 -11.15 0.53 -14.33
C GLN A 106 -11.19 0.22 -15.84
N LYS A 107 -11.35 -1.05 -16.21
CA LYS A 107 -11.50 -1.50 -17.61
C LYS A 107 -12.97 -1.51 -18.03
#